data_AF-A0A816U6X4-F1
#
_entry.id   AF-A0A816U6X4-F1
#
_cell.length_a   1.000
_cell.length_b   1.000
_cell.length_c   1.000
_cell.angle_alpha   90.00
_cell.angle_beta   90.00
_cell.angle_gamma   90.00
#
_symmetry.space_group_name_H-M   'P 1'
#
loop_
_entity.id
_entity.type
_entity.pdbx_description
1 polymer ?
#
loop_
_entity_poly.entity_id
_entity_poly.type
_entity_poly.pdbx_seq_one_letter_code
_entity_poly.pdbx_strand_id
1 'polypeptide(L)'
;MFAFCILFCQQCHAWAHERKSKLPPLVVAFQDMGLLLSRRQHVNHHRHHRTYMSYCIVSGVWNNVLDDNKIFEALEKVLYVQFGVKPRSWSHPNSE
;
A
#
# COMPACT_ATOMS: atom_id res chain seq x y z
N MET A 1 16.44 -1.17 -17.31
CA MET A 1 16.16 -0.51 -16.01
C MET A 1 14.66 -0.40 -15.74
N PHE A 2 13.88 0.32 -16.56
CA PHE A 2 12.46 0.58 -16.31
C PHE A 2 11.59 -0.69 -16.14
N ALA A 3 11.68 -1.64 -17.09
CA ALA A 3 10.92 -2.90 -17.01
C ALA A 3 11.29 -3.73 -15.78
N PHE A 4 12.57 -3.73 -15.39
CA PHE A 4 13.02 -4.40 -14.18
C PHE A 4 12.37 -3.80 -12.94
N CYS A 5 12.33 -2.47 -12.81
CA CYS A 5 11.68 -1.81 -11.69
C CYS A 5 10.19 -2.17 -11.61
N ILE A 6 9.47 -2.19 -12.73
CA ILE A 6 8.06 -2.59 -12.75
C ILE A 6 7.90 -4.03 -12.24
N LEU A 7 8.62 -4.98 -12.84
CA LEU A 7 8.53 -6.39 -12.46
C LEU A 7 8.92 -6.60 -10.99
N PHE A 8 9.93 -5.88 -10.52
CA PHE A 8 10.36 -5.93 -9.13
C PHE A 8 9.30 -5.38 -8.17
N CYS A 9 8.65 -4.26 -8.50
CA CYS A 9 7.53 -3.72 -7.72
C CYS A 9 6.37 -4.73 -7.63
N GLN A 10 6.02 -5.35 -8.76
CA GLN A 10 4.98 -6.38 -8.79
C GLN A 10 5.36 -7.60 -7.95
N GLN A 11 6.63 -8.00 -7.96
CA GLN A 11 7.10 -9.13 -7.16
C GLN A 11 7.06 -8.83 -5.66
N CYS A 12 7.46 -7.62 -5.24
CA CYS A 12 7.36 -7.19 -3.84
C CYS A 12 5.90 -7.21 -3.35
N HIS A 13 4.99 -6.72 -4.19
CA HIS A 13 3.56 -6.76 -3.91
C HIS A 13 3.03 -8.19 -3.81
N ALA A 14 3.43 -9.09 -4.72
CA ALA A 14 3.05 -10.50 -4.67
C ALA A 14 3.51 -11.18 -3.37
N TRP A 15 4.73 -10.89 -2.89
CA TRP A 15 5.20 -11.40 -1.60
C TRP A 15 4.39 -10.87 -0.41
N ALA A 16 3.81 -9.67 -0.50
CA ALA A 16 2.96 -9.14 0.55
C ALA A 16 1.60 -9.86 0.66
N HIS A 17 1.13 -10.54 -0.39
CA HIS A 17 -0.05 -11.40 -0.30
C HIS A 17 0.23 -12.73 0.42
N GLU A 18 1.48 -13.20 0.37
CA GLU A 18 1.85 -14.54 0.82
C GLU A 18 2.03 -14.69 2.33
N ARG A 19 1.91 -15.93 2.81
CA ARG A 19 2.20 -16.27 4.21
C ARG A 19 3.72 -16.33 4.42
N LYS A 20 4.20 -15.86 5.59
CA LYS A 20 5.62 -15.90 5.97
C LYS A 20 6.27 -17.28 5.78
N SER A 21 5.55 -18.36 6.06
CA SER A 21 6.04 -19.74 5.91
C SER A 21 6.32 -20.18 4.46
N LYS A 22 5.82 -19.44 3.47
CA LYS A 22 6.01 -19.70 2.04
C LYS A 22 7.05 -18.77 1.40
N LEU A 23 7.62 -17.85 2.16
CA LEU A 23 8.56 -16.85 1.67
C LEU A 23 10.00 -17.24 2.01
N PRO A 24 10.98 -16.84 1.17
CA PRO A 24 12.38 -16.94 1.54
C PRO A 24 12.65 -16.17 2.85
N PRO A 25 13.49 -16.69 3.77
CA PRO A 25 13.75 -16.03 5.05
C PRO A 25 14.22 -14.58 4.93
N LEU A 26 15.02 -14.28 3.90
CA LEU A 26 15.49 -12.93 3.63
C LEU A 26 14.35 -11.96 3.28
N VAL A 27 13.35 -12.41 2.52
CA VAL A 27 12.17 -11.60 2.20
C VAL A 27 11.38 -11.32 3.47
N VAL A 28 11.20 -12.32 4.33
CA VAL A 28 10.52 -12.14 5.63
C VAL A 28 11.27 -11.13 6.50
N ALA A 29 12.60 -11.22 6.59
CA ALA A 29 13.41 -10.27 7.34
C ALA A 29 13.24 -8.84 6.82
N PHE A 30 13.25 -8.63 5.50
CA PHE A 30 13.01 -7.31 4.91
C PHE A 30 11.58 -6.79 5.11
N GLN A 31 10.58 -7.67 5.10
CA GLN A 31 9.20 -7.29 5.46
C GLN A 31 9.07 -6.90 6.93
N ASP A 32 9.79 -7.58 7.82
CA ASP A 32 9.77 -7.32 9.27
C ASP A 32 10.52 -6.03 9.63
N MET A 33 11.57 -5.67 8.88
CA MET A 33 12.23 -4.37 8.96
C MET A 33 11.43 -3.23 8.29
N GLY A 34 10.36 -3.55 7.55
CA GLY A 34 9.57 -2.59 6.78
C GLY A 34 10.23 -2.11 5.48
N LEU A 35 11.42 -2.61 5.13
CA LEU A 35 12.07 -2.31 3.86
C LEU A 35 11.24 -2.80 2.67
N LEU A 36 10.63 -3.99 2.83
CA LEU A 36 9.59 -4.50 1.94
C LEU A 36 8.20 -4.37 2.57
N LEU A 37 7.16 -4.29 1.74
CA LEU A 37 5.78 -4.23 2.21
C LEU A 37 5.41 -5.50 2.96
N SER A 38 5.01 -5.34 4.21
CA SER A 38 4.53 -6.46 5.03
C SER A 38 3.10 -6.86 4.64
N ARG A 39 2.76 -8.14 4.82
CA ARG A 39 1.39 -8.65 4.64
C ARG A 39 0.36 -7.88 5.47
N ARG A 40 0.73 -7.46 6.68
CA ARG A 40 -0.17 -6.70 7.56
C ARG A 40 -0.53 -5.34 6.95
N GLN A 41 0.45 -4.58 6.47
CA GLN A 41 0.21 -3.28 5.84
C GLN A 41 -0.56 -3.43 4.52
N HIS A 42 -0.22 -4.44 3.73
CA HIS A 42 -0.96 -4.76 2.50
C HIS A 42 -2.45 -5.11 2.78
N VAL A 43 -2.73 -5.92 3.81
CA VAL A 43 -4.12 -6.20 4.22
C VAL A 43 -4.82 -4.94 4.72
N ASN A 44 -4.11 -4.03 5.40
CA ASN A 44 -4.69 -2.75 5.81
C ASN A 44 -5.13 -1.91 4.60
N HIS A 45 -4.33 -1.89 3.52
CA HIS A 45 -4.70 -1.23 2.27
C HIS A 45 -5.99 -1.83 1.66
N HIS A 46 -6.15 -3.15 1.67
CA HIS A 46 -7.37 -3.81 1.16
C HIS A 46 -8.59 -3.67 2.08
N ARG A 47 -8.38 -3.41 3.38
CA ARG A 47 -9.47 -3.18 4.33
C ARG A 47 -10.05 -1.80 4.06
N HIS A 48 -11.19 -1.77 3.36
CA HIS A 48 -11.92 -0.57 2.95
C HIS A 48 -12.32 0.37 4.11
N HIS A 49 -12.13 -0.03 5.35
CA HIS A 49 -12.44 0.75 6.54
C HIS A 49 -11.31 1.73 6.93
N ARG A 50 -10.13 1.62 6.31
CA ARG A 50 -9.02 2.56 6.49
C ARG A 50 -8.66 3.20 5.17
N THR A 51 -9.54 4.08 4.72
CA THR A 51 -9.25 5.07 3.68
C THR A 51 -7.88 5.71 3.98
N TYR A 52 -7.11 6.09 2.96
CA TYR A 52 -5.80 6.75 3.06
C TYR A 52 -4.58 5.99 3.63
N MET A 53 -4.64 4.69 3.95
CA MET A 53 -3.47 3.97 4.49
C MET A 53 -2.77 3.04 3.48
N SER A 54 -1.45 2.96 3.59
CA SER A 54 -0.59 1.92 3.02
C SER A 54 -0.60 1.82 1.47
N TYR A 55 -0.58 2.95 0.75
CA TYR A 55 -0.56 2.97 -0.72
C TYR A 55 0.74 2.46 -1.36
N CYS A 56 1.89 2.55 -0.66
CA CYS A 56 3.16 2.11 -1.22
C CYS A 56 3.22 0.57 -1.27
N ILE A 57 3.32 0.03 -2.49
CA ILE A 57 3.30 -1.43 -2.71
C ILE A 57 4.66 -2.12 -2.50
N VAL A 58 5.73 -1.33 -2.39
CA VAL A 58 7.11 -1.86 -2.31
C VAL A 58 7.65 -1.84 -0.89
N SER A 59 7.54 -0.71 -0.19
CA SER A 59 8.20 -0.48 1.11
C SER A 59 7.22 -0.04 2.19
N GLY A 60 7.26 -0.72 3.33
CA GLY A 60 6.47 -0.41 4.51
C GLY A 60 6.92 0.84 5.26
N VAL A 61 8.21 1.20 5.20
CA VAL A 61 8.76 2.41 5.83
C VAL A 61 8.08 3.66 5.26
N TRP A 62 7.98 3.74 3.94
CA TRP A 62 7.33 4.88 3.27
C TRP A 62 5.85 4.98 3.59
N ASN A 63 5.16 3.84 3.77
CA ASN A 63 3.78 3.87 4.25
C ASN A 63 3.68 4.52 5.63
N ASN A 64 4.53 4.15 6.59
CA ASN A 64 4.49 4.78 7.91
C ASN A 64 4.72 6.30 7.81
N VAL A 65 5.76 6.72 7.08
CA VAL A 65 6.07 8.15 6.92
C VAL A 65 4.93 8.91 6.25
N LEU A 66 4.35 8.39 5.17
CA LEU A 66 3.33 9.09 4.38
C LEU A 66 1.93 9.03 5.03
N ASP A 67 1.60 7.92 5.68
CA ASP A 67 0.34 7.75 6.41
C ASP A 67 0.32 8.68 7.64
N ASP A 68 1.41 8.74 8.42
CA ASP A 68 1.51 9.61 9.60
C ASP A 68 1.38 11.10 9.24
N ASN A 69 1.88 11.48 8.06
CA ASN A 69 1.78 12.83 7.53
C ASN A 69 0.53 13.08 6.66
N LYS A 70 -0.36 12.09 6.52
CA LYS A 70 -1.62 12.17 5.74
C LYS A 70 -1.42 12.66 4.29
N ILE A 71 -0.29 12.34 3.68
CA ILE A 71 0.08 12.88 2.37
C ILE A 71 -0.90 12.42 1.29
N PHE A 72 -1.25 11.13 1.26
CA PHE A 72 -2.19 10.61 0.27
C PHE A 72 -3.63 11.07 0.49
N GLU A 73 -4.05 11.26 1.76
CA GLU A 73 -5.36 11.86 2.07
C GLU A 73 -5.45 13.29 1.51
N ALA A 74 -4.40 14.10 1.71
CA ALA A 74 -4.35 15.45 1.19
C ALA A 74 -4.37 15.46 -0.35
N LEU A 75 -3.61 14.57 -0.99
CA LEU A 75 -3.58 14.44 -2.44
C LEU A 75 -4.95 14.05 -3.01
N GLU A 76 -5.64 13.09 -2.41
CA GLU A 76 -7.00 12.70 -2.82
C GLU A 76 -7.99 13.88 -2.73
N LYS A 77 -7.90 14.69 -1.68
CA LYS A 77 -8.74 15.89 -1.54
C LYS A 77 -8.43 16.94 -2.59
N VAL A 78 -7.14 17.17 -2.90
CA VAL A 78 -6.74 18.10 -3.98
C VAL A 78 -7.29 17.62 -5.33
N LEU A 79 -7.14 16.33 -5.64
CA LEU A 79 -7.69 15.75 -6.87
C LEU A 79 -9.22 15.85 -6.92
N TYR A 80 -9.91 15.61 -5.80
CA TYR A 80 -11.35 15.79 -5.72
C TYR A 80 -11.77 17.24 -5.99
N VAL A 81 -11.10 18.22 -5.39
CA VAL A 81 -11.39 19.65 -5.62
C VAL A 81 -11.13 20.04 -7.07
N GLN A 82 -10.06 19.52 -7.68
CA GLN A 82 -9.69 19.86 -9.05
C GLN A 82 -10.58 19.20 -10.11
N PHE A 83 -10.99 17.95 -9.90
CA PHE A 83 -11.68 17.15 -10.92
C PHE A 83 -13.15 16.86 -10.59
N GLY A 84 -13.59 17.08 -9.36
CA GLY A 84 -14.96 16.77 -8.90
C GLY A 84 -15.28 15.28 -8.78
N VAL A 85 -14.32 14.39 -9.07
CA VAL A 85 -14.52 12.93 -9.08
C VAL A 85 -14.22 12.36 -7.69
N LYS A 86 -15.21 11.75 -7.04
CA LYS A 86 -15.05 11.13 -5.72
C LYS A 86 -14.07 9.94 -5.79
N PRO A 87 -13.01 9.91 -4.96
CA PRO A 87 -12.11 8.76 -4.88
C PRO A 87 -12.83 7.49 -4.42
N ARG A 88 -12.49 6.35 -5.04
CA ARG A 88 -13.05 5.04 -4.69
C ARG A 88 -12.79 4.62 -3.24
N SER A 89 -11.67 5.08 -2.69
CA SER A 89 -11.27 4.88 -1.30
C SER A 89 -12.26 5.47 -0.29
N TRP A 90 -13.11 6.43 -0.69
CA TRP A 90 -14.09 7.11 0.16
C TRP A 90 -15.47 6.43 0.18
N SER A 91 -15.63 5.31 -0.53
CA SER A 91 -16.89 4.57 -0.56
C SER A 91 -16.83 3.40 0.42
N HIS A 92 -17.91 3.18 1.17
CA HIS A 92 -18.02 2.02 2.05
C HIS A 92 -18.36 0.78 1.21
N PRO A 93 -17.89 -0.42 1.60
CA PRO A 93 -18.14 -1.65 0.84
C PRO A 93 -19.63 -2.03 0.73
N ASN A 94 -20.52 -1.40 1.51
CA ASN A 94 -21.97 -1.61 1.49
C ASN A 94 -22.77 -0.33 1.14
N SER A 95 -22.15 0.67 0.50
CA SER A 95 -22.89 1.84 0.00
C SER A 95 -23.27 1.65 -1.46
N GLU A 96 -24.16 0.69 -1.70
CA GLU A 96 -25.11 0.60 -2.82
C GLU A 96 -26.45 0.13 -2.26
#